data_AF-A0A1I4R1D7-F1
#
_entry.id   AF-A0A1I4R1D7-F1
#
_cell.length_a   1.000
_cell.length_b   1.000
_cell.length_c   1.000
_cell.angle_alpha   90.00
_cell.angle_beta   90.00
_cell.angle_gamma   90.00
#
_symmetry.space_group_name_H-M   'P 1'
#
loop_
_entity.id
_entity.type
_entity.pdbx_description
1 polymer ?
#
loop_
_entity_poly.entity_id
_entity_poly.type
_entity_poly.pdbx_seq_one_letter_code
_entity_poly.pdbx_strand_id
1 'polypeptide(L)'
;MNSFDHEKIKQGVPLLLEGIGEDPRREGLLETPDRVARFYKEIFSGLNKPSHTYLETSFTDDHEELVLVKDISFFSVCEHHLVPFFGQAHVAYIPK
;
A
#
# COMPACT_ATOMS: atom_id res chain seq x y z
N MET A 1 -5.98 16.58 3.16
CA MET A 1 -4.85 15.65 2.93
C MET A 1 -4.09 16.15 1.71
N ASN A 2 -2.76 16.22 1.78
CA ASN A 2 -1.96 16.59 0.61
C ASN A 2 -1.99 15.44 -0.40
N SER A 3 -2.11 15.78 -1.69
CA SER A 3 -2.01 14.82 -2.78
C SER A 3 -0.62 14.16 -2.83
N PHE A 4 -0.56 12.96 -3.39
CA PHE A 4 0.71 12.26 -3.64
C PHE A 4 1.61 13.10 -4.57
N ASP A 5 2.84 13.39 -4.14
CA ASP A 5 3.82 14.18 -4.90
C ASP A 5 4.91 13.28 -5.49
N HIS A 6 4.75 12.94 -6.77
CA HIS A 6 5.63 12.03 -7.49
C HIS A 6 7.04 12.61 -7.69
N GLU A 7 7.13 13.89 -8.03
CA GLU A 7 8.42 14.55 -8.28
C GLU A 7 9.22 14.74 -7.00
N LYS A 8 8.55 15.03 -5.87
CA LYS A 8 9.22 15.13 -4.58
C LYS A 8 9.86 13.82 -4.13
N ILE A 9 9.21 12.68 -4.39
CA ILE A 9 9.82 11.37 -4.12
C ILE A 9 11.02 11.12 -5.04
N LYS A 10 10.89 11.41 -6.34
CA LYS A 10 12.01 11.29 -7.30
C LYS A 10 13.22 12.13 -6.90
N GLN A 11 13.02 13.30 -6.31
CA GLN A 11 14.10 14.14 -5.80
C GLN A 11 14.74 13.57 -4.52
N GLY A 12 13.96 12.91 -3.66
CA GLY A 12 14.45 12.34 -2.40
C GLY A 12 15.24 11.05 -2.55
N VAL A 13 14.88 10.20 -3.52
CA VAL A 13 15.51 8.88 -3.71
C VAL A 13 17.03 8.97 -4.00
N PRO A 14 17.54 9.87 -4.87
CA PRO A 14 18.98 10.05 -5.04
C PRO A 14 19.70 10.38 -3.74
N LEU A 15 19.13 11.27 -2.90
CA LEU A 15 19.73 11.62 -1.60
C LEU A 15 19.79 10.41 -0.67
N LEU A 16 18.78 9.54 -0.68
CA LEU A 16 18.79 8.28 0.06
C LEU A 16 19.90 7.35 -0.46
N LEU A 17 20.01 7.19 -1.78
CA LEU A 17 21.03 6.35 -2.42
C LEU A 17 22.45 6.83 -2.10
N GLU A 18 22.70 8.13 -2.20
CA GLU A 18 23.97 8.75 -1.79
C GLU A 18 24.23 8.53 -0.29
N GLY A 19 23.20 8.69 0.55
CA GLY A 19 23.28 8.51 2.00
C GLY A 19 23.64 7.08 2.43
N ILE A 20 23.32 6.07 1.61
CA ILE A 20 23.72 4.67 1.84
C ILE A 20 25.02 4.28 1.09
N GLY A 21 25.66 5.22 0.39
CA GLY A 21 26.94 5.02 -0.30
C GLY A 21 26.86 4.51 -1.74
N GLU A 22 25.69 4.54 -2.38
CA GLU A 22 25.53 4.20 -3.80
C GLU A 22 25.81 5.40 -4.73
N ASP A 23 26.22 5.16 -5.98
CA ASP A 23 26.27 6.19 -7.03
C ASP A 23 24.95 6.22 -7.82
N PRO A 24 24.08 7.23 -7.66
CA PRO A 24 22.79 7.30 -8.36
C PRO A 24 22.92 7.36 -9.89
N ARG A 25 24.10 7.70 -10.41
CA ARG A 25 24.36 7.85 -11.86
C ARG A 25 24.72 6.52 -12.54
N ARG A 26 24.94 5.44 -11.79
CA ARG A 26 25.20 4.12 -12.39
C ARG A 26 23.98 3.68 -13.20
N GLU A 27 24.21 3.02 -14.33
CA GLU A 27 23.18 2.62 -15.30
C GLU A 27 21.94 1.99 -14.64
N GLY A 28 22.14 1.08 -13.67
CA GLY A 28 21.04 0.41 -12.97
C GLY A 28 20.18 1.29 -12.06
N LEU A 29 20.66 2.48 -11.66
CA LEU A 29 19.97 3.39 -10.73
C LEU A 29 19.34 4.62 -11.37
N LEU A 30 19.67 4.94 -12.63
CA LEU A 30 19.15 6.15 -13.31
C LEU A 30 17.62 6.24 -13.24
N GLU A 31 16.94 5.11 -13.43
CA GLU A 31 15.48 5.01 -13.40
C GLU A 31 14.91 4.61 -12.02
N THR A 32 15.77 4.36 -11.02
CA THR A 32 15.33 3.97 -9.66
C THR A 32 14.44 5.02 -9.00
N PRO A 33 14.75 6.33 -9.05
CA PRO A 33 13.89 7.34 -8.43
C PRO A 33 12.44 7.30 -8.94
N ASP A 34 12.27 7.14 -10.25
CA ASP A 34 10.94 7.09 -10.86
C ASP A 34 10.23 5.75 -10.58
N ARG A 35 10.96 4.63 -10.58
CA ARG A 35 10.42 3.32 -10.16
C ARG A 35 9.94 3.34 -8.70
N VAL A 36 10.70 3.94 -7.78
CA VAL A 36 10.32 4.05 -6.37
C VAL A 36 9.08 4.95 -6.20
N ALA A 37 9.02 6.07 -6.93
CA ALA A 37 7.84 6.94 -6.91
C ALA A 37 6.58 6.21 -7.41
N ARG A 38 6.66 5.45 -8.51
CA ARG A 38 5.54 4.61 -8.98
C ARG A 38 5.14 3.55 -7.95
N PHE A 39 6.11 2.87 -7.36
CA PHE A 39 5.88 1.86 -6.32
C PHE A 39 5.13 2.45 -5.12
N TYR A 40 5.59 3.59 -4.58
CA TYR A 40 4.91 4.27 -3.48
C TYR A 40 3.52 4.78 -3.84
N LYS A 41 3.31 5.21 -5.09
CA LYS A 41 1.98 5.60 -5.56
C LYS A 41 0.98 4.44 -5.51
N GLU A 42 1.43 3.23 -5.81
CA GLU A 42 0.61 2.03 -5.82
C GLU A 42 0.31 1.54 -4.40
N ILE A 43 1.35 1.25 -3.61
CA ILE A 43 1.18 0.61 -2.30
C ILE A 43 0.54 1.54 -1.26
N PHE A 44 0.68 2.86 -1.41
CA PHE A 44 0.02 3.85 -0.55
C PHE A 44 -1.26 4.43 -1.18
N SER A 45 -1.77 3.83 -2.27
CA SER A 45 -3.00 4.29 -2.91
C SER A 45 -4.23 4.28 -1.99
N GLY A 46 -4.19 3.47 -0.92
CA GLY A 46 -5.22 3.43 0.13
C GLY A 46 -5.33 4.70 0.97
N LEU A 47 -4.27 5.52 1.11
CA LEU A 47 -4.30 6.74 1.94
C LEU A 47 -5.29 7.79 1.43
N ASN A 48 -5.56 7.79 0.13
CA ASN A 48 -6.45 8.75 -0.53
C ASN A 48 -7.77 8.12 -0.99
N LYS A 49 -8.06 6.88 -0.59
CA LYS A 49 -9.29 6.17 -0.96
C LYS A 49 -10.19 5.99 0.28
N PRO A 50 -11.43 6.49 0.25
CA PRO A 50 -12.38 6.18 1.30
C PRO A 50 -12.67 4.67 1.31
N SER A 51 -12.61 4.02 2.47
CA SER A 51 -12.89 2.59 2.60
C SER A 51 -14.37 2.24 2.46
N HIS A 52 -15.27 3.21 2.72
CA HIS A 52 -16.72 2.98 2.70
C HIS A 52 -17.25 2.67 1.29
N THR A 53 -16.54 3.09 0.23
CA THR A 53 -16.99 2.84 -1.14
C THR A 53 -16.98 1.35 -1.50
N TYR A 54 -16.14 0.55 -0.83
CA TYR A 54 -16.13 -0.90 -1.00
C TYR A 54 -17.30 -1.62 -0.30
N LEU A 55 -18.08 -0.89 0.52
CA LEU A 55 -19.23 -1.41 1.26
C LEU A 55 -20.58 -0.96 0.67
N GLU A 56 -20.58 -0.39 -0.55
CA GLU A 56 -21.78 0.17 -1.18
C GLU A 56 -22.80 -0.90 -1.62
N THR A 57 -22.36 -2.15 -1.80
CA THR A 57 -23.23 -3.27 -2.16
C THR A 57 -23.44 -4.17 -0.95
N SER A 58 -24.69 -4.33 -0.54
CA SER A 58 -25.13 -5.31 0.45
C SER A 58 -26.29 -6.13 -0.12
N PHE A 59 -26.44 -7.34 0.39
CA PHE A 59 -27.55 -8.22 0.05
C PHE A 59 -28.36 -8.46 1.32
N THR A 60 -29.68 -8.41 1.20
CA THR A 60 -30.58 -8.85 2.25
C THR A 60 -30.77 -10.35 2.13
N ASP A 61 -30.22 -11.10 3.08
CA ASP A 61 -30.44 -12.52 3.25
C ASP A 61 -30.74 -12.79 4.73
N ASP A 62 -31.63 -13.74 5.02
CA ASP A 62 -32.10 -14.04 6.38
C ASP A 62 -31.12 -14.99 7.08
N HIS A 63 -29.82 -14.66 7.03
CA HIS A 63 -28.73 -15.50 7.49
C HIS A 63 -28.23 -15.04 8.87
N GLU A 64 -28.69 -15.71 9.93
CA GLU A 64 -28.32 -15.39 11.32
C GLU A 64 -27.12 -16.20 11.84
N GLU A 65 -26.41 -16.92 10.97
CA GLU A 65 -25.25 -17.76 11.32
C GLU A 65 -23.91 -17.08 11.02
N LEU A 66 -22.81 -17.70 11.49
CA LEU A 66 -21.44 -17.20 11.29
C LEU A 66 -21.04 -17.23 9.80
N VAL A 67 -20.60 -16.08 9.29
CA VAL A 67 -19.90 -15.98 8.00
C VAL A 67 -18.40 -15.85 8.27
N LEU A 68 -17.59 -16.69 7.62
CA LEU A 68 -16.12 -16.68 7.71
C LEU A 68 -15.51 -16.58 6.31
N VAL A 69 -14.73 -15.53 6.09
CA VAL A 69 -13.80 -15.40 4.95
C VAL A 69 -12.39 -15.52 5.50
N LYS A 70 -11.67 -16.56 5.11
CA LYS A 70 -10.32 -16.86 5.62
C LYS A 70 -9.29 -16.85 4.49
N ASP A 71 -8.02 -16.85 4.87
CA ASP A 71 -6.87 -16.96 3.97
C ASP A 71 -6.79 -15.79 2.97
N ILE A 72 -7.29 -14.60 3.36
CA ILE A 72 -7.22 -13.38 2.56
C ILE A 72 -5.78 -12.90 2.56
N SER A 73 -5.10 -13.04 1.43
CA SER A 73 -3.73 -12.53 1.29
C SER A 73 -3.74 -11.00 1.37
N PHE A 74 -2.87 -10.44 2.22
CA PHE A 74 -2.68 -9.00 2.31
C PHE A 74 -1.21 -8.63 2.30
N PHE A 75 -0.96 -7.40 1.81
CA PHE A 75 0.35 -6.77 1.76
C PHE A 75 0.18 -5.36 2.33
N SER A 76 1.12 -4.94 3.16
CA SER A 76 1.12 -3.61 3.76
C SER A 76 2.55 -3.16 4.03
N VAL A 77 2.70 -1.96 4.60
CA VAL A 77 3.99 -1.33 4.88
C VAL A 77 4.02 -0.85 6.32
N CYS A 78 5.06 -1.20 7.07
CA CYS A 78 5.25 -0.72 8.43
C CYS A 78 5.59 0.78 8.38
N GLU A 79 4.78 1.61 9.04
CA GLU A 79 4.98 3.07 9.03
C GLU A 79 6.31 3.52 9.65
N HIS A 80 6.86 2.75 10.60
CA HIS A 80 8.11 3.11 11.28
C HIS A 80 9.35 2.99 10.41
N HIS A 81 9.36 2.03 9.47
CA HIS A 81 10.56 1.68 8.70
C HIS A 81 10.33 1.71 7.19
N LEU A 82 9.07 1.87 6.75
CA LEU A 82 8.64 1.80 5.36
C LEU A 82 9.00 0.47 4.67
N VAL A 83 9.07 -0.61 5.45
CA VAL A 83 9.33 -1.97 4.96
C VAL A 83 8.02 -2.74 4.77
N PRO A 84 7.89 -3.54 3.70
CA PRO A 84 6.72 -4.38 3.52
C PRO A 84 6.57 -5.42 4.62
N PHE A 85 5.32 -5.69 5.00
CA PHE A 85 4.92 -6.90 5.72
C PHE A 85 3.70 -7.50 5.04
N PHE A 86 3.57 -8.82 5.11
CA PHE A 86 2.53 -9.56 4.40
C PHE A 86 2.07 -10.75 5.23
N GLY A 87 0.87 -11.22 4.95
CA GLY A 87 0.29 -12.34 5.66
C GLY A 87 -1.12 -12.66 5.19
N GLN A 88 -1.88 -13.29 6.10
CA GLN A 88 -3.26 -13.64 5.87
C GLN A 88 -4.16 -12.92 6.88
N ALA A 89 -5.29 -12.42 6.39
CA ALA A 89 -6.38 -11.93 7.22
C ALA A 89 -7.54 -12.93 7.20
N HIS A 90 -8.22 -13.02 8.33
CA HIS A 90 -9.44 -13.81 8.50
C HIS A 90 -10.51 -12.87 9.05
N VAL A 91 -11.64 -12.78 8.35
CA VAL A 91 -12.76 -11.92 8.71
C VAL A 91 -13.95 -12.80 9.03
N ALA A 92 -14.48 -12.65 10.24
CA ALA A 92 -15.63 -13.39 10.72
C ALA A 92 -16.68 -12.41 11.25
N TYR A 93 -17.94 -12.60 10.86
CA TYR A 93 -19.06 -11.79 11.36
C TYR A 93 -20.36 -12.61 11.37
N ILE A 94 -21.31 -12.18 12.20
CA ILE A 94 -22.70 -12.67 12.17
C ILE A 94 -23.53 -11.54 11.55
N PRO A 95 -24.23 -11.77 10.43
CA PRO A 95 -25.07 -10.76 9.81
C PRO A 95 -26.19 -10.25 10.75
N LYS A 96 -26.65 -9.03 10.54
CA LYS A 96 -27.78 -8.39 11.23
C LYS A 96 -28.73 -7.78 10.23
#